data_AF-A0A1G2USU0-F1
#
_entry.id   AF-A0A1G2USU0-F1
#
_cell.length_a   1.000
_cell.length_b   1.000
_cell.length_c   1.000
_cell.angle_alpha   90.00
_cell.angle_beta   90.00
_cell.angle_gamma   90.00
#
_symmetry.space_group_name_H-M   'P 1'
#
loop_
_entity.id
_entity.type
_entity.pdbx_description
1 polymer ?
#
loop_
_entity_poly.entity_id
_entity_poly.type
_entity_poly.pdbx_seq_one_letter_code
_entity_poly.pdbx_strand_id
1 'polypeptide(L)'
;MNIQWKGKGVKEKGVDKKTGKVIIEIDPVYFRPAEVDVLMGDYSKARKKLGWKPKVKFKELVKIMVEYDLKEERRKVNLKT
;
A
#
# COMPACT_ATOMS: atom_id res chain seq x y z
N MET A 1 7.62 -13.19 -1.72
CA MET A 1 6.45 -13.69 -0.95
C MET A 1 5.42 -14.17 -1.96
N ASN A 2 4.75 -15.30 -1.72
CA ASN A 2 3.73 -15.81 -2.65
C ASN A 2 2.40 -15.86 -1.90
N ILE A 3 1.50 -14.94 -2.21
CA ILE A 3 0.23 -14.76 -1.49
C ILE A 3 -0.85 -15.60 -2.18
N GLN A 4 -1.52 -16.44 -1.41
CA GLN A 4 -2.71 -17.16 -1.82
C GLN A 4 -3.94 -16.52 -1.18
N TRP A 5 -4.87 -16.08 -2.01
CA TRP A 5 -6.14 -15.49 -1.57
C TRP A 5 -7.16 -16.59 -1.28
N LYS A 6 -7.84 -16.49 -0.13
CA LYS A 6 -8.89 -17.41 0.32
C LYS A 6 -10.08 -16.63 0.87
N GLY A 7 -11.30 -17.10 0.62
CA GLY A 7 -12.52 -16.40 1.03
C GLY A 7 -12.99 -15.39 -0.02
N LYS A 8 -13.97 -14.56 0.36
CA LYS A 8 -14.57 -13.50 -0.48
C LYS A 8 -15.12 -12.38 0.41
N GLY A 9 -15.17 -11.16 -0.12
CA GLY A 9 -15.66 -9.99 0.61
C GLY A 9 -14.92 -9.82 1.94
N VAL A 10 -15.63 -9.48 3.01
CA VAL A 10 -15.07 -9.32 4.37
C VAL A 10 -14.32 -10.57 4.88
N LYS A 11 -14.64 -11.76 4.36
CA LYS A 11 -13.97 -13.00 4.77
C LYS A 11 -12.72 -13.31 3.94
N GLU A 12 -12.34 -12.44 3.00
CA GLU A 12 -11.15 -12.63 2.19
C GLU A 12 -9.87 -12.41 3.01
N LYS A 13 -8.91 -13.33 2.85
CA LYS A 13 -7.63 -13.32 3.55
C LYS A 13 -6.48 -13.60 2.57
N GLY A 14 -5.37 -12.88 2.75
CA GLY A 14 -4.11 -13.14 2.08
C GLY A 14 -3.22 -14.02 2.94
N VAL A 15 -2.93 -15.24 2.48
CA VAL A 15 -2.11 -16.22 3.20
C VAL A 15 -0.78 -16.39 2.49
N ASP A 16 0.33 -16.31 3.23
CA ASP A 16 1.64 -16.68 2.66
C ASP A 16 1.67 -18.19 2.40
N LYS A 17 1.81 -18.56 1.13
CA LYS A 17 1.81 -19.96 0.67
C LYS A 17 2.89 -20.80 1.33
N LYS A 18 4.03 -20.21 1.70
CA LYS A 18 5.15 -20.95 2.30
C LYS A 18 4.93 -21.26 3.77
N THR A 19 4.44 -20.28 4.53
CA THR A 19 4.35 -20.39 6.00
C THR A 19 2.96 -20.75 6.49
N GLY A 20 1.93 -20.63 5.63
CA GLY A 20 0.53 -20.80 6.03
C GLY A 20 -0.02 -19.66 6.88
N LYS A 21 0.80 -18.64 7.18
CA LYS A 21 0.40 -17.50 8.01
C LYS A 21 -0.52 -16.56 7.22
N VAL A 22 -1.58 -16.09 7.88
CA VAL A 22 -2.37 -14.97 7.38
C VAL A 22 -1.57 -13.69 7.58
N ILE A 23 -1.42 -12.93 6.50
CA ILE A 23 -0.64 -11.67 6.47
C ILE A 23 -1.49 -10.47 6.04
N ILE A 24 -2.69 -10.71 5.53
CA ILE A 24 -3.66 -9.68 5.11
C ILE A 24 -5.07 -10.16 5.50
N GLU A 25 -5.84 -9.31 6.17
CA GLU A 25 -7.25 -9.51 6.50
C GLU A 25 -8.04 -8.22 6.28
N ILE A 26 -9.35 -8.34 6.09
CA ILE A 26 -10.26 -7.20 5.94
C ILE A 26 -11.00 -7.01 7.26
N ASP A 27 -10.88 -5.82 7.85
CA ASP A 27 -11.66 -5.42 9.02
C ASP A 27 -12.72 -4.39 8.59
N PRO A 28 -14.03 -4.71 8.70
CA PRO A 28 -15.12 -3.80 8.33
C PRO A 28 -15.10 -2.46 9.06
N VAL A 29 -14.41 -2.36 10.20
CA VAL A 29 -14.30 -1.09 10.95
C VAL A 29 -13.69 0.04 10.11
N TYR A 30 -12.89 -0.31 9.09
CA TYR A 30 -12.25 0.67 8.21
C TYR A 30 -13.11 1.07 7.00
N PHE A 31 -14.31 0.48 6.82
CA PHE A 31 -15.22 0.90 5.76
C PHE A 31 -15.87 2.23 6.06
N ARG A 32 -16.00 3.07 5.03
CA ARG A 32 -16.65 4.38 5.12
C ARG A 32 -18.10 4.28 4.64
N PRO A 33 -19.08 4.89 5.34
CA PRO A 33 -20.47 4.91 4.89
C PRO A 33 -20.68 5.57 3.53
N ALA A 34 -19.80 6.51 3.17
CA ALA A 34 -19.74 7.13 1.85
C ALA A 34 -18.33 6.92 1.28
N GLU A 35 -18.23 6.04 0.29
CA GLU A 35 -16.98 5.72 -0.40
C GLU A 35 -16.84 6.55 -1.69
N VAL A 36 -15.59 6.81 -2.09
CA VAL A 36 -15.30 7.43 -3.39
C VAL A 36 -14.62 6.39 -4.26
N ASP A 37 -15.33 5.92 -5.30
CA ASP A 37 -14.87 4.80 -6.12
C ASP A 37 -13.55 5.09 -6.87
N VAL A 38 -13.44 6.26 -7.50
CA VAL A 38 -12.27 6.64 -8.29
C VAL A 38 -11.96 8.13 -8.16
N LEU A 39 -10.68 8.43 -7.90
CA LEU A 39 -10.12 9.77 -8.01
C LEU A 39 -9.05 9.79 -9.10
N MET A 40 -9.28 10.57 -10.15
CA MET A 40 -8.36 10.69 -11.28
C MET A 40 -8.18 12.16 -11.66
N GLY A 41 -6.99 12.71 -11.41
CA GLY A 41 -6.65 14.10 -11.74
C GLY A 41 -5.98 14.24 -13.10
N ASP A 42 -6.42 15.23 -13.89
CA ASP A 42 -5.71 15.69 -15.09
C ASP A 42 -4.84 16.92 -14.78
N TYR A 43 -3.53 16.75 -14.87
CA TYR A 43 -2.55 17.82 -14.64
C TYR A 43 -2.15 18.57 -15.92
N SER A 44 -2.87 18.38 -17.04
CA SER A 44 -2.56 18.99 -18.34
C SER A 44 -2.42 20.51 -18.27
N LYS A 45 -3.26 21.20 -17.48
CA LYS A 45 -3.18 22.66 -17.26
C LYS A 45 -1.87 23.07 -16.60
N ALA A 46 -1.47 22.38 -15.52
CA ALA A 46 -0.22 22.66 -14.81
C ALA A 46 1.00 22.39 -15.71
N ARG A 47 0.97 21.30 -16.49
CA ARG A 47 2.01 21.00 -17.47
C ARG A 47 2.17 22.09 -18.52
N LYS A 48 1.05 22.58 -19.09
CA LYS A 48 1.06 23.62 -20.13
C LYS A 48 1.53 24.98 -19.60
N LYS A 49 1.03 25.39 -18.44
CA LYS A 49 1.28 26.75 -17.92
C LYS A 49 2.56 26.87 -17.09
N LEU A 50 2.96 25.79 -16.41
CA LEU A 50 4.04 25.83 -15.43
C LEU A 50 5.22 24.92 -15.82
N GLY A 51 5.10 24.15 -16.91
CA GLY A 51 6.06 23.09 -17.26
C GLY A 51 6.09 21.93 -16.24
N TRP A 52 5.18 21.93 -15.27
CA TRP A 52 5.20 20.99 -14.15
C TRP A 52 4.84 19.58 -14.60
N LYS A 53 5.58 18.59 -14.07
CA LYS A 53 5.31 17.16 -14.24
C LYS A 53 5.62 16.42 -12.94
N PRO A 54 4.85 15.38 -12.58
CA PRO A 54 5.18 14.53 -11.44
C PRO A 54 6.52 13.82 -11.71
N LYS A 55 7.41 13.83 -10.72
CA LYS A 55 8.73 13.17 -10.81
C LYS A 55 8.69 11.72 -10.33
N VAL A 56 7.82 11.41 -9.38
CA VAL A 56 7.73 10.10 -8.72
C VAL A 56 6.51 9.34 -9.24
N LYS A 57 6.71 8.09 -9.66
CA LYS A 57 5.61 7.19 -10.08
C LYS A 57 5.10 6.36 -8.91
N PHE A 58 3.90 5.80 -9.03
CA PHE A 58 3.27 4.99 -7.96
C PHE A 58 4.18 3.89 -7.39
N LYS A 59 4.78 3.04 -8.26
CA LYS A 59 5.68 1.96 -7.80
C LYS A 59 6.93 2.47 -7.08
N GLU A 60 7.43 3.63 -7.50
CA GLU A 60 8.59 4.26 -6.88
C GLU A 60 8.23 4.84 -5.51
N LEU A 61 7.06 5.48 -5.39
CA LEU A 61 6.54 5.95 -4.10
C LEU A 61 6.40 4.79 -3.10
N VAL A 62 5.77 3.68 -3.51
CA VAL A 62 5.64 2.47 -2.68
C VAL A 62 7.02 1.99 -2.22
N LYS A 63 8.01 1.96 -3.12
CA LYS A 63 9.38 1.57 -2.78
C LYS A 63 9.99 2.49 -1.73
N ILE A 64 9.93 3.81 -1.93
CA ILE A 64 10.49 4.81 -1.00
C ILE A 64 9.89 4.63 0.41
N MET A 65 8.57 4.47 0.50
CA MET A 65 7.87 4.30 1.77
C MET A 65 8.31 3.01 2.48
N VAL A 66 8.26 1.87 1.79
CA VAL A 66 8.59 0.56 2.38
C VAL A 66 10.06 0.46 2.77
N GLU A 67 10.98 1.01 1.96
CA GLU A 67 12.41 1.01 2.30
C GLU A 67 12.69 1.80 3.58
N TYR A 68 12.02 2.94 3.75
CA TYR A 68 12.14 3.74 4.97
C TYR A 68 11.62 2.97 6.19
N ASP A 69 10.40 2.43 6.12
CA ASP A 69 9.81 1.67 7.23
C ASP A 69 10.67 0.46 7.60
N LEU A 70 11.17 -0.30 6.62
CA LEU A 70 12.07 -1.43 6.87
C LEU A 70 13.37 -1.01 7.57
N LYS A 71 13.92 0.16 7.21
CA LYS A 71 15.13 0.69 7.86
C LYS A 71 14.84 1.04 9.32
N GLU A 72 13.74 1.73 9.59
CA GLU A 72 13.36 2.12 10.95
C GLU A 72 13.03 0.90 11.82
N GLU A 73 12.30 -0.08 11.30
CA GLU A 73 11.98 -1.29 12.06
C GLU A 73 13.23 -2.13 12.37
N ARG A 74 14.18 -2.26 11.43
CA ARG A 74 15.48 -2.90 11.70
C ARG A 74 16.26 -2.20 12.81
N ARG A 75 16.25 -0.86 12.83
CA ARG A 75 16.91 -0.07 13.88
C ARG A 75 16.27 -0.35 15.24
N LYS A 76 14.94 -0.40 15.34
CA LYS A 76 14.23 -0.70 16.59
C LYS A 76 14.53 -2.11 17.11
N VAL A 77 14.60 -3.11 16.24
CA VAL A 77 14.95 -4.49 16.62
C VAL A 77 16.36 -4.55 17.18
N ASN A 78 17.33 -3.93 16.50
CA ASN A 78 18.73 -3.94 16.93
C ASN A 78 18.97 -3.19 18.25
N LEU A 79 18.12 -2.23 18.62
CA LEU A 79 18.19 -1.49 19.90
C LEU A 79 17.50 -2.21 21.07
N LYS A 80 16.72 -3.27 20.80
CA LYS A 80 16.02 -4.07 21.82
C LYS A 80 16.76 -5.37 22.18
N THR A 81 18.01 -5.50 21.73
CA THR A 81 18.94 -6.60 22.05
C THR A 81 20.13 -6.01 22.79
#